data_AF-A0A7S3DMZ9-F1
#
_entry.id   AF-A0A7S3DMZ9-F1
#
_cell.length_a   1.000
_cell.length_b   1.000
_cell.length_c   1.000
_cell.angle_alpha   90.00
_cell.angle_beta   90.00
_cell.angle_gamma   90.00
#
_symmetry.space_group_name_H-M   'P 1'
#
loop_
_entity.id
_entity.type
_entity.pdbx_description
1 polymer ?
#
loop_
_entity_poly.entity_id
_entity_poly.type
_entity_poly.pdbx_seq_one_letter_code
_entity_poly.pdbx_strand_id
1 'polypeptide(L)'
;GAVAGLIHVVDCEKTTITSAARRILVSNSSDATLNIFSPSPPLLVGDNRTCQFAPYNTYYDGLREDLLATGLAAAVVPPAEHSPATGANILREADLAGWPPLQCASNKWKQPVEMSKLEMPQVPNSANPSPPASPSGHSGVGADDKAHHGSGSDNAVQGPIIVPASEFHVLFVPFESEGARQRRLDAEEVEANSEGMESQYCRLMAEVLQLSPFRLPIEYERRVLVKAERMRTVQQAVRKSLTKEQQRRFEDDLNRGFRDWLVTSGNLRQVLDLVHLERRGAL
;
A
#
# COMPACT_ATOMS: atom_id res chain seq x y z
N GLY A 1 -9.20 -3.26 -1.09
CA GLY A 1 -9.79 -4.59 -1.34
C GLY A 1 -8.88 -5.42 -2.24
N ALA A 2 -9.34 -6.60 -2.67
CA ALA A 2 -8.64 -7.43 -3.66
C ALA A 2 -9.27 -7.30 -5.05
N VAL A 3 -8.45 -7.33 -6.11
CA VAL A 3 -8.88 -7.21 -7.51
C VAL A 3 -8.34 -8.39 -8.33
N ALA A 4 -9.22 -9.15 -8.98
CA ALA A 4 -8.85 -10.34 -9.74
C ALA A 4 -7.99 -10.04 -10.98
N GLY A 5 -8.19 -8.87 -11.59
CA GLY A 5 -7.61 -8.47 -12.87
C GLY A 5 -6.61 -7.33 -12.76
N LEU A 6 -7.02 -6.14 -13.18
CA LEU A 6 -6.18 -4.96 -13.34
C LEU A 6 -6.71 -3.81 -12.48
N ILE A 7 -5.81 -3.12 -11.80
CA ILE A 7 -6.04 -1.76 -11.31
C ILE A 7 -5.37 -0.80 -12.30
N HIS A 8 -6.16 0.10 -12.87
CA HIS A 8 -5.66 1.18 -13.72
C HIS A 8 -5.88 2.51 -13.00
N VAL A 9 -4.77 3.16 -12.65
CA VAL A 9 -4.74 4.48 -12.02
C VAL A 9 -4.47 5.51 -13.11
N VAL A 10 -5.40 6.43 -13.34
CA VAL A 10 -5.36 7.37 -14.46
C VAL A 10 -5.63 8.78 -13.97
N ASP A 11 -4.79 9.73 -14.36
CA ASP A 11 -4.97 11.16 -14.08
C ASP A 11 -5.22 11.44 -12.58
N CYS A 12 -4.61 10.64 -11.70
CA CYS A 12 -4.76 10.77 -10.26
C CYS A 12 -3.68 11.71 -9.71
N GLU A 13 -4.08 12.71 -8.93
CA GLU A 13 -3.19 13.61 -8.20
C GLU A 13 -3.37 13.42 -6.69
N LYS A 14 -2.28 13.44 -5.91
CA LYS A 14 -2.31 13.47 -4.43
C LYS A 14 -3.18 12.36 -3.82
N THR A 15 -3.06 11.16 -4.38
CA THR A 15 -3.96 10.04 -4.05
C THR A 15 -3.17 8.88 -3.46
N THR A 16 -3.63 8.38 -2.31
CA THR A 16 -3.09 7.16 -1.71
C THR A 16 -4.03 5.99 -1.99
N ILE A 17 -3.50 4.92 -2.58
CA ILE A 17 -4.24 3.73 -3.00
C ILE A 17 -3.68 2.52 -2.25
N THR A 18 -4.53 1.82 -1.52
CA THR A 18 -4.20 0.55 -0.87
C THR A 18 -5.04 -0.57 -1.48
N SER A 19 -4.41 -1.49 -2.22
CA SER A 19 -5.14 -2.58 -2.87
C SER A 19 -4.23 -3.76 -3.27
N ALA A 20 -4.80 -4.96 -3.34
CA ALA A 20 -4.16 -6.13 -3.92
C ALA A 20 -4.71 -6.38 -5.33
N ALA A 21 -3.85 -6.61 -6.33
CA ALA A 21 -4.29 -6.86 -7.70
C ALA A 21 -3.32 -7.70 -8.52
N ARG A 22 -3.85 -8.45 -9.50
CA ARG A 22 -3.01 -9.30 -10.37
C ARG A 22 -2.09 -8.47 -11.26
N ARG A 23 -2.57 -7.32 -11.75
CA ARG A 23 -1.80 -6.33 -12.51
C ARG A 23 -2.12 -4.92 -12.05
N ILE A 24 -1.14 -4.03 -12.17
CA ILE A 24 -1.28 -2.61 -11.83
C ILE A 24 -0.68 -1.80 -12.97
N LEU A 25 -1.45 -0.82 -13.45
CA LEU A 25 -1.05 0.14 -14.46
C LEU A 25 -1.30 1.54 -13.89
N VAL A 26 -0.29 2.39 -13.96
CA VAL A 26 -0.37 3.81 -13.58
C VAL A 26 -0.14 4.65 -14.82
N SER A 27 -1.01 5.64 -15.05
CA SER A 27 -0.98 6.48 -16.23
C SER A 27 -1.20 7.94 -15.87
N ASN A 28 -0.33 8.82 -16.38
CA ASN A 28 -0.45 10.27 -16.26
C ASN A 28 -0.77 10.76 -14.82
N SER A 29 -0.25 10.08 -13.80
CA SER A 29 -0.59 10.36 -12.41
C SER A 29 0.56 11.09 -11.70
N SER A 30 0.24 11.94 -10.73
CA SER A 30 1.20 12.73 -9.99
C SER A 30 1.00 12.59 -8.49
N ASP A 31 2.08 12.48 -7.72
CA ASP A 31 2.01 12.43 -6.25
C ASP A 31 1.07 11.32 -5.72
N ALA A 32 1.05 10.18 -6.43
CA ALA A 32 0.24 9.02 -6.05
C ALA A 32 1.08 8.05 -5.21
N THR A 33 0.55 7.59 -4.07
CA THR A 33 1.21 6.57 -3.24
C THR A 33 0.43 5.25 -3.32
N LEU A 34 1.09 4.19 -3.78
CA LEU A 34 0.48 2.88 -3.98
C LEU A 34 1.01 1.87 -2.95
N ASN A 35 0.19 1.50 -1.97
CA ASN A 35 0.46 0.44 -1.01
C ASN A 35 -0.15 -0.88 -1.49
N ILE A 36 0.63 -1.68 -2.19
CA ILE A 36 0.09 -2.70 -3.09
C ILE A 36 0.66 -4.10 -2.86
N PHE A 37 -0.18 -5.08 -3.20
CA PHE A 37 0.27 -6.43 -3.51
C PHE A 37 0.04 -6.71 -4.99
N SER A 38 1.09 -7.12 -5.71
CA SER A 38 0.95 -7.62 -7.07
C SER A 38 1.96 -8.72 -7.39
N PRO A 39 1.54 -9.84 -8.00
CA PRO A 39 2.44 -10.89 -8.47
C PRO A 39 3.23 -10.48 -9.74
N SER A 40 2.82 -9.38 -10.38
CA SER A 40 3.50 -8.78 -11.53
C SER A 40 4.08 -7.42 -11.15
N PRO A 41 5.20 -7.00 -11.76
CA PRO A 41 5.71 -5.65 -11.52
C PRO A 41 4.71 -4.59 -12.02
N PRO A 42 4.44 -3.51 -11.26
CA PRO A 42 3.55 -2.44 -11.72
C PRO A 42 4.07 -1.77 -13.00
N LEU A 43 3.18 -1.35 -13.89
CA LEU A 43 3.56 -0.68 -15.13
C LEU A 43 3.23 0.81 -15.06
N LEU A 44 4.13 1.66 -15.53
CA LEU A 44 3.94 3.10 -15.65
C LEU A 44 3.95 3.50 -17.13
N VAL A 45 2.93 4.23 -17.55
CA VAL A 45 2.73 4.72 -18.92
C VAL A 45 2.45 6.21 -18.90
N GLY A 46 3.01 6.97 -19.85
CA GLY A 46 2.80 8.41 -19.92
C GLY A 46 3.57 9.19 -18.85
N ASP A 47 3.07 10.36 -18.48
CA ASP A 47 3.76 11.31 -17.60
C ASP A 47 3.39 11.05 -16.12
N ASN A 48 4.17 10.19 -15.48
CA ASN A 48 4.00 9.89 -14.06
C ASN A 48 5.05 10.61 -13.23
N ARG A 49 4.61 11.44 -12.28
CA ARG A 49 5.49 12.27 -11.46
C ARG A 49 5.36 11.89 -10.00
N THR A 50 6.49 11.78 -9.30
CA THR A 50 6.55 11.55 -7.85
C THR A 50 5.72 10.35 -7.34
N CYS A 51 5.33 9.41 -8.20
CA CYS A 51 4.53 8.24 -7.82
C CYS A 51 5.38 7.28 -6.99
N GLN A 52 4.88 6.91 -5.82
CA GLN A 52 5.59 6.07 -4.87
C GLN A 52 4.93 4.70 -4.70
N PHE A 53 5.74 3.67 -4.49
CA PHE A 53 5.26 2.32 -4.24
C PHE A 53 5.69 1.83 -2.87
N ALA A 54 4.81 1.08 -2.21
CA ALA A 54 5.02 0.47 -0.91
C ALA A 54 4.35 -0.92 -0.87
N PRO A 55 4.72 -1.77 0.09
CA PRO A 55 4.00 -3.04 0.29
C PRO A 55 2.57 -2.76 0.76
N TYR A 56 1.66 -3.71 0.50
CA TYR A 56 0.30 -3.67 1.03
C TYR A 56 0.31 -3.50 2.56
N ASN A 57 -0.49 -2.57 3.08
CA ASN A 57 -0.31 -2.01 4.42
C ASN A 57 -1.54 -2.10 5.31
N THR A 58 -2.50 -2.97 5.03
CA THR A 58 -3.75 -3.05 5.79
C THR A 58 -4.23 -4.49 5.96
N TYR A 59 -5.18 -4.67 6.85
CA TYR A 59 -5.97 -5.89 7.00
C TYR A 59 -7.41 -5.44 7.28
N TYR A 60 -8.37 -6.13 6.67
CA TYR A 60 -9.78 -5.94 6.95
C TYR A 60 -10.45 -7.31 7.02
N ASP A 61 -11.55 -7.37 7.75
CA ASP A 61 -12.33 -8.60 7.86
C ASP A 61 -12.96 -8.97 6.50
N GLY A 62 -12.79 -10.21 6.05
CA GLY A 62 -13.15 -10.62 4.68
C GLY A 62 -11.99 -10.60 3.67
N LEU A 63 -10.80 -10.09 4.04
CA LEU A 63 -9.64 -10.07 3.13
C LEU A 63 -9.27 -11.47 2.63
N ARG A 64 -9.39 -12.50 3.49
CA ARG A 64 -9.07 -13.88 3.13
C ARG A 64 -9.96 -14.38 1.99
N GLU A 65 -11.26 -14.18 2.13
CA GLU A 65 -12.30 -14.57 1.18
C GLU A 65 -12.11 -13.83 -0.15
N ASP A 66 -11.83 -12.53 -0.08
CA ASP A 66 -11.54 -11.70 -1.24
C ASP A 66 -10.31 -12.19 -2.02
N LEU A 67 -9.24 -12.58 -1.31
CA LEU A 67 -8.03 -13.09 -1.95
C LEU A 67 -8.23 -14.45 -2.61
N LEU A 68 -9.05 -15.31 -2.02
CA LEU A 68 -9.45 -16.58 -2.62
C LEU A 68 -10.34 -16.35 -3.84
N ALA A 69 -11.37 -15.52 -3.73
CA ALA A 69 -12.30 -15.21 -4.81
C ALA A 69 -11.61 -14.57 -6.02
N THR A 70 -10.58 -13.75 -5.78
CA THR A 70 -9.80 -13.09 -6.84
C THR A 70 -8.66 -13.96 -7.39
N GLY A 71 -8.40 -15.12 -6.79
CA GLY A 71 -7.29 -16.00 -7.13
C GLY A 71 -5.92 -15.34 -6.92
N LEU A 72 -5.80 -14.43 -5.96
CA LEU A 72 -4.54 -13.83 -5.52
C LEU A 72 -3.86 -14.67 -4.43
N ALA A 73 -4.63 -15.53 -3.76
CA ALA A 73 -4.14 -16.53 -2.82
C ALA A 73 -4.80 -17.90 -3.07
N ALA A 74 -4.16 -18.95 -2.59
CA ALA A 74 -4.71 -20.30 -2.53
C ALA A 74 -4.66 -20.84 -1.10
N ALA A 75 -5.68 -21.58 -0.67
CA ALA A 75 -5.66 -22.26 0.62
C ALA A 75 -4.79 -23.52 0.54
N VAL A 76 -3.80 -23.63 1.43
CA VAL A 76 -2.95 -24.82 1.52
C VAL A 76 -3.64 -25.82 2.44
N VAL A 77 -4.31 -26.81 1.86
CA VAL A 77 -4.81 -27.96 2.61
C VAL A 77 -3.66 -28.96 2.73
N PRO A 78 -3.16 -29.26 3.95
CA PRO A 78 -2.18 -30.33 4.10
C PRO A 78 -2.82 -31.63 3.62
N PRO A 79 -2.09 -32.47 2.85
CA PRO A 79 -2.61 -33.76 2.43
C PRO A 79 -3.01 -34.55 3.70
N ALA A 80 -4.22 -35.10 3.70
CA ALA A 80 -4.73 -35.89 4.81
C ALA A 80 -3.87 -37.14 4.99
N GLU A 81 -2.84 -37.07 5.82
CA GLU A 81 -2.06 -38.23 6.21
C GLU A 81 -2.76 -38.96 7.36
N HIS A 82 -2.87 -40.27 7.20
CA HIS A 82 -3.47 -41.18 8.14
C HIS A 82 -2.75 -41.18 9.52
N SER A 83 -3.49 -40.88 10.59
CA SER A 83 -3.28 -41.39 11.98
C SER A 83 -2.16 -40.76 12.87
N PRO A 84 -2.13 -41.01 14.21
CA PRO A 84 -2.28 -39.94 15.20
C PRO A 84 -1.03 -39.67 16.08
N ALA A 85 -1.02 -38.47 16.67
CA ALA A 85 -0.33 -38.02 17.89
C ALA A 85 1.13 -38.46 18.13
N THR A 86 2.08 -37.52 18.01
CA THR A 86 3.19 -37.31 18.97
C THR A 86 3.92 -35.99 18.65
N GLY A 87 3.97 -35.07 19.61
CA GLY A 87 5.17 -34.27 19.86
C GLY A 87 5.28 -32.87 19.22
N ALA A 88 4.83 -31.87 20.00
CA ALA A 88 5.53 -30.63 20.31
C ALA A 88 5.61 -29.47 19.27
N ASN A 89 4.77 -28.47 19.54
CA ASN A 89 5.16 -27.06 19.71
C ASN A 89 5.91 -26.34 18.58
N ILE A 90 5.26 -26.13 17.42
CA ILE A 90 5.43 -24.88 16.65
C ILE A 90 4.09 -24.52 15.96
N LEU A 91 3.08 -24.12 16.71
CA LEU A 91 1.90 -23.43 16.15
C LEU A 91 1.62 -22.21 17.01
N ARG A 92 2.10 -21.05 16.52
CA ARG A 92 1.80 -19.73 17.07
C ARG A 92 0.36 -19.38 16.66
N GLU A 93 -0.57 -19.41 17.61
CA GLU A 93 -1.74 -18.52 17.78
C GLU A 93 -2.55 -18.04 16.54
N ALA A 94 -2.50 -18.73 15.41
CA ALA A 94 -3.38 -18.53 14.26
C ALA A 94 -4.61 -19.48 14.26
N ASP A 95 -4.74 -20.31 15.30
CA ASP A 95 -5.75 -21.36 15.42
C ASP A 95 -7.06 -20.92 16.10
N LEU A 96 -7.41 -19.63 16.08
CA LEU A 96 -8.73 -19.19 16.59
C LEU A 96 -9.89 -19.49 15.62
N ALA A 97 -9.62 -20.04 14.43
CA ALA A 97 -10.67 -20.32 13.46
C ALA A 97 -10.48 -21.58 12.59
N GLY A 98 -9.39 -22.36 12.75
CA GLY A 98 -9.23 -23.66 12.07
C GLY A 98 -9.12 -23.60 10.53
N TRP A 99 -8.77 -22.45 9.96
CA TRP A 99 -8.68 -22.28 8.50
C TRP A 99 -7.28 -22.60 7.99
N PRO A 100 -7.15 -23.27 6.82
CA PRO A 100 -5.86 -23.53 6.19
C PRO A 100 -5.14 -22.21 5.84
N PRO A 101 -3.80 -22.17 5.96
CA PRO A 101 -3.01 -20.99 5.64
C PRO A 101 -3.11 -20.64 4.16
N LEU A 102 -3.03 -19.34 3.86
CA LEU A 102 -3.02 -18.85 2.49
C LEU A 102 -1.59 -18.86 1.92
N GLN A 103 -1.44 -19.39 0.71
CA GLN A 103 -0.26 -19.23 -0.12
C GLN A 103 -0.50 -18.12 -1.15
N CYS A 104 0.29 -17.05 -1.05
CA CYS A 104 0.31 -15.96 -2.01
C CYS A 104 1.53 -16.08 -2.92
N ALA A 105 1.40 -15.57 -4.15
CA ALA A 105 2.56 -15.36 -5.02
C ALA A 105 3.53 -14.32 -4.44
N SER A 106 4.77 -14.31 -4.95
CA SER A 106 5.77 -13.32 -4.55
C SER A 106 5.33 -11.91 -4.98
N ASN A 107 5.42 -10.94 -4.07
CA ASN A 107 5.02 -9.57 -4.32
C ASN A 107 6.12 -8.80 -5.09
N LYS A 108 5.81 -8.33 -6.29
CA LYS A 108 6.74 -7.66 -7.23
C LYS A 108 6.61 -6.13 -7.27
N TRP A 109 5.97 -5.53 -6.27
CA TRP A 109 5.78 -4.09 -6.14
C TRP A 109 7.08 -3.26 -6.21
N LYS A 110 8.23 -3.82 -5.82
CA LYS A 110 9.54 -3.13 -5.82
C LYS A 110 10.17 -2.89 -7.19
N GLN A 111 9.63 -3.50 -8.25
CA GLN A 111 10.23 -3.48 -9.59
C GLN A 111 9.32 -2.83 -10.64
N PRO A 112 8.69 -1.68 -10.38
CA PRO A 112 7.79 -1.12 -11.38
C PRO A 112 8.57 -0.72 -12.64
N VAL A 113 7.91 -0.89 -13.78
CA VAL A 113 8.49 -0.76 -15.12
C VAL A 113 7.87 0.43 -15.81
N GLU A 114 8.69 1.40 -16.18
CA GLU A 114 8.26 2.50 -17.04
C GLU A 114 8.37 2.11 -18.50
N MET A 115 7.26 2.18 -19.23
CA MET A 115 7.20 1.81 -20.64
C MET A 115 8.09 2.72 -21.51
N SER A 116 8.30 3.98 -21.12
CA SER A 116 9.25 4.89 -21.78
C SER A 116 10.70 4.41 -21.73
N LYS A 117 11.04 3.50 -20.80
CA LYS A 117 12.37 2.94 -20.60
C LYS A 117 12.54 1.56 -21.25
N LEU A 118 11.48 0.99 -21.84
CA LEU A 118 11.58 -0.29 -22.55
C LEU A 118 12.08 -0.05 -23.97
N GLU A 119 13.25 -0.62 -24.29
CA GLU A 119 13.69 -0.74 -25.68
C GLU A 119 12.74 -1.71 -26.40
N MET A 120 12.07 -1.22 -27.44
CA MET A 120 11.24 -2.07 -28.30
C MET A 120 12.17 -2.94 -29.15
N PRO A 121 11.99 -4.28 -29.20
CA PRO A 121 12.79 -5.13 -30.07
C PRO A 121 12.64 -4.64 -31.50
N GLN A 122 13.76 -4.27 -32.14
CA GLN A 122 13.72 -3.88 -33.54
C GLN A 122 13.32 -5.10 -34.36
N VAL A 123 12.11 -5.08 -34.91
CA VAL A 123 11.71 -6.03 -35.95
C VAL A 123 12.66 -5.82 -37.12
N PRO A 124 13.44 -6.83 -37.54
CA PRO A 124 14.35 -6.68 -38.68
C PRO A 124 13.51 -6.32 -39.90
N ASN A 125 13.73 -5.11 -40.40
CA ASN A 125 13.06 -4.57 -41.57
C ASN A 125 13.39 -5.50 -42.74
N SER A 126 12.41 -6.23 -43.27
CA SER A 126 12.60 -7.05 -44.47
C SER A 126 12.99 -6.11 -45.61
N ALA A 127 14.23 -6.22 -46.05
CA ALA A 127 14.80 -5.42 -47.13
C ALA A 127 13.95 -5.56 -48.41
N ASN A 128 13.22 -4.51 -48.76
CA ASN A 128 12.75 -4.31 -50.13
C ASN A 128 13.97 -3.92 -50.99
N PRO A 129 14.23 -4.58 -52.13
CA PRO A 129 15.34 -4.23 -53.00
C PRO A 129 15.01 -2.93 -53.77
N SER A 130 15.82 -1.90 -53.55
CA SER A 130 15.79 -0.66 -54.34
C SER A 130 16.24 -0.92 -55.79
N PRO A 131 15.63 -0.28 -56.81
CA PRO A 131 16.14 -0.32 -58.18
C PRO A 131 17.37 0.60 -58.35
N PRO A 132 18.26 0.34 -59.33
CA PRO A 132 19.49 1.09 -59.51
C PRO A 132 19.26 2.51 -60.04
N ALA A 133 20.02 3.45 -59.49
CA ALA A 133 20.00 4.87 -59.81
C ALA A 133 20.50 5.18 -61.23
N SER A 134 19.84 6.14 -61.88
CA SER A 134 20.34 6.85 -63.07
C SER A 134 20.91 8.22 -62.65
N PRO A 135 22.02 8.70 -63.24
CA PRO A 135 22.60 9.99 -62.89
C PRO A 135 22.08 11.07 -63.84
N SER A 136 21.42 12.10 -63.31
CA SER A 136 21.32 13.39 -63.99
C SER A 136 21.17 14.51 -62.95
N GLY A 137 22.00 15.54 -63.12
CA GLY A 137 22.24 16.57 -62.13
C GLY A 137 21.11 17.58 -61.96
N HIS A 138 21.23 18.42 -60.94
CA HIS A 138 20.95 19.86 -61.01
C HIS A 138 21.47 20.57 -59.76
N SER A 139 21.99 21.77 -60.00
CA SER A 139 22.29 22.84 -59.06
C SER A 139 21.04 23.45 -58.41
N GLY A 140 21.13 23.83 -57.13
CA GLY A 140 20.18 24.70 -56.41
C GLY A 140 20.26 24.40 -54.90
N VAL A 141 21.00 25.14 -54.08
CA VAL A 141 20.69 26.44 -53.45
C VAL A 141 19.31 26.44 -52.79
N GLY A 142 19.27 26.34 -51.45
CA GLY A 142 18.06 26.68 -50.68
C GLY A 142 18.01 26.14 -49.24
N ALA A 143 18.11 27.09 -48.30
CA ALA A 143 17.53 27.13 -46.95
C ALA A 143 18.15 26.27 -45.82
N ASP A 144 19.03 26.92 -45.07
CA ASP A 144 19.36 26.59 -43.68
C ASP A 144 18.16 26.88 -42.77
N ASP A 145 17.56 25.86 -42.17
CA ASP A 145 16.61 26.03 -41.06
C ASP A 145 17.27 25.57 -39.76
N LYS A 146 17.72 26.57 -38.99
CA LYS A 146 18.46 26.40 -37.74
C LYS A 146 17.47 26.23 -36.59
N ALA A 147 16.90 25.04 -36.47
CA ALA A 147 16.08 24.68 -35.31
C ALA A 147 16.94 24.70 -34.03
N HIS A 148 16.55 25.58 -33.11
CA HIS A 148 17.16 25.75 -31.80
C HIS A 148 17.19 24.43 -31.02
N HIS A 149 18.40 24.03 -30.62
CA HIS A 149 18.60 23.16 -29.46
C HIS A 149 18.05 23.88 -28.21
N GLY A 150 16.79 23.60 -27.89
CA GLY A 150 16.23 23.90 -26.58
C GLY A 150 16.95 23.05 -25.53
N SER A 151 17.78 23.74 -24.75
CA SER A 151 18.31 23.26 -23.48
C SER A 151 17.15 22.87 -22.56
N GLY A 152 16.96 21.56 -22.37
CA GLY A 152 16.09 20.96 -21.36
C GLY A 152 16.94 20.07 -20.48
N SER A 153 17.32 20.63 -19.34
CA SER A 153 18.13 20.06 -18.26
C SER A 153 17.67 18.67 -17.80
N ASP A 154 18.64 17.80 -17.49
CA ASP A 154 18.59 16.81 -16.41
C ASP A 154 17.29 16.02 -16.23
N ASN A 155 16.90 15.22 -17.23
CA ASN A 155 16.05 14.06 -16.96
C ASN A 155 16.94 12.90 -16.47
N ALA A 156 17.58 13.10 -15.31
CA ALA A 156 18.18 12.01 -14.57
C ALA A 156 17.09 10.96 -14.36
N VAL A 157 17.33 9.78 -14.90
CA VAL A 157 16.52 8.57 -14.86
C VAL A 157 16.21 8.25 -13.39
N GLN A 158 15.19 8.87 -12.82
CA GLN A 158 14.74 8.51 -11.48
C GLN A 158 14.10 7.14 -11.63
N GLY A 159 14.77 6.14 -11.07
CA GLY A 159 14.16 4.85 -10.83
C GLY A 159 12.89 5.02 -10.00
N PRO A 160 12.08 3.97 -9.90
CA PRO A 160 10.82 4.08 -9.20
C PRO A 160 11.00 4.49 -7.75
N ILE A 161 10.16 5.42 -7.31
CA ILE A 161 10.22 5.97 -5.97
C ILE A 161 9.56 4.94 -5.05
N ILE A 162 10.35 4.40 -4.14
CA ILE A 162 9.88 3.46 -3.13
C ILE A 162 9.66 4.26 -1.84
N VAL A 163 8.49 4.11 -1.23
CA VAL A 163 8.19 4.74 0.06
C VAL A 163 9.23 4.25 1.07
N PRO A 164 10.05 5.13 1.67
CA PRO A 164 11.00 4.72 2.70
C PRO A 164 10.29 4.04 3.86
N ALA A 165 10.92 3.04 4.48
CA ALA A 165 10.30 2.35 5.62
C ALA A 165 9.87 3.34 6.72
N SER A 166 10.64 4.41 6.97
CA SER A 166 10.33 5.48 7.94
C SER A 166 8.96 6.13 7.71
N GLU A 167 8.59 6.31 6.44
CA GLU A 167 7.36 6.94 6.00
C GLU A 167 6.21 5.93 5.83
N PHE A 168 6.51 4.63 5.84
CA PHE A 168 5.48 3.59 5.77
C PHE A 168 4.56 3.58 6.99
N HIS A 169 3.26 3.55 6.74
CA HIS A 169 2.20 3.53 7.76
C HIS A 169 1.25 2.39 7.45
N VAL A 170 0.79 1.69 8.48
CA VAL A 170 -0.27 0.69 8.35
C VAL A 170 -1.61 1.41 8.41
N LEU A 171 -2.48 1.12 7.45
CA LEU A 171 -3.82 1.70 7.37
C LEU A 171 -4.78 0.87 8.21
N PHE A 172 -5.47 1.53 9.13
CA PHE A 172 -6.58 0.93 9.88
C PHE A 172 -7.87 1.04 9.08
N VAL A 173 -8.60 -0.07 8.96
CA VAL A 173 -9.95 -0.11 8.39
C VAL A 173 -10.93 -0.27 9.55
N PRO A 174 -11.72 0.77 9.89
CA PRO A 174 -12.64 0.75 11.05
C PRO A 174 -13.91 -0.07 10.81
N PHE A 175 -13.94 -0.89 9.76
CA PHE A 175 -15.07 -1.74 9.44
C PHE A 175 -14.85 -3.12 10.02
N GLU A 176 -15.77 -3.53 10.89
CA GLU A 176 -15.81 -4.85 11.48
C GLU A 176 -17.09 -5.55 11.08
N SER A 177 -17.02 -6.85 10.78
CA SER A 177 -18.23 -7.65 10.77
C SER A 177 -18.79 -7.78 12.19
N GLU A 178 -20.08 -8.05 12.32
CA GLU A 178 -20.73 -8.38 13.61
C GLU A 178 -19.97 -9.50 14.37
N GLY A 179 -19.40 -10.47 13.64
CA GLY A 179 -18.60 -11.54 14.24
C GLY A 179 -17.21 -11.10 14.72
N ALA A 180 -16.56 -10.15 14.05
CA ALA A 180 -15.32 -9.53 14.54
C ALA A 180 -15.59 -8.65 15.76
N ARG A 181 -16.69 -7.87 15.72
CA ARG A 181 -17.16 -7.05 16.84
C ARG A 181 -17.43 -7.89 18.08
N GLN A 182 -18.14 -9.01 17.96
CA GLN A 182 -18.41 -9.90 19.10
C GLN A 182 -17.12 -10.48 19.69
N ARG A 183 -16.19 -10.98 18.85
CA ARG A 183 -14.88 -11.48 19.32
C ARG A 183 -14.06 -10.41 20.03
N ARG A 184 -14.15 -9.15 19.59
CA ARG A 184 -13.51 -8.01 20.25
C ARG A 184 -14.11 -7.77 21.63
N LEU A 185 -15.44 -7.75 21.75
CA LEU A 185 -16.12 -7.60 23.04
C LEU A 185 -15.76 -8.74 24.00
N ASP A 186 -15.74 -9.98 23.51
CA ASP A 186 -15.34 -11.15 24.31
C ASP A 186 -13.86 -11.04 24.74
N ALA A 187 -12.96 -10.56 23.86
CA ALA A 187 -11.56 -10.33 24.19
C ALA A 187 -11.37 -9.15 25.17
N GLU A 188 -12.17 -8.10 25.05
CA GLU A 188 -12.17 -6.94 25.94
C GLU A 188 -12.70 -7.33 27.34
N GLU A 189 -13.66 -8.25 27.46
CA GLU A 189 -14.09 -8.81 28.76
C GLU A 189 -12.98 -9.62 29.44
N VAL A 190 -12.21 -10.39 28.65
CA VAL A 190 -11.05 -11.14 29.16
C VAL A 190 -9.90 -10.21 29.53
N GLU A 191 -9.64 -9.17 28.72
CA GLU A 191 -8.59 -8.18 28.95
C GLU A 191 -8.93 -7.21 30.09
N ALA A 192 -10.21 -6.93 30.37
CA ALA A 192 -10.65 -6.09 31.50
C ALA A 192 -10.23 -6.66 32.87
N ASN A 193 -9.94 -7.97 32.95
CA ASN A 193 -9.37 -8.62 34.12
C ASN A 193 -7.83 -8.58 34.17
N SER A 194 -7.16 -8.08 33.13
CA SER A 194 -5.72 -7.83 33.07
C SER A 194 -5.44 -6.33 33.10
N GLU A 195 -4.50 -5.85 33.92
CA GLU A 195 -4.20 -4.40 34.06
C GLU A 195 -3.54 -3.75 32.82
N GLY A 196 -3.69 -4.32 31.63
CA GLY A 196 -2.99 -3.91 30.41
C GLY A 196 -3.91 -3.76 29.21
N MET A 197 -4.76 -2.73 29.18
CA MET A 197 -5.46 -2.33 27.96
C MET A 197 -4.42 -1.88 26.92
N GLU A 198 -4.01 -2.78 26.03
CA GLU A 198 -3.09 -2.48 24.94
C GLU A 198 -3.68 -1.36 24.06
N SER A 199 -2.82 -0.49 23.52
CA SER A 199 -3.26 0.53 22.57
C SER A 199 -4.04 -0.12 21.42
N GLN A 200 -5.20 0.43 21.06
CA GLN A 200 -5.90 0.03 19.83
C GLN A 200 -4.93 0.02 18.63
N TYR A 201 -4.05 1.02 18.54
CA TYR A 201 -3.02 1.09 17.51
C TYR A 201 -2.09 -0.13 17.54
N CYS A 202 -1.60 -0.54 18.72
CA CYS A 202 -0.70 -1.69 18.87
C CYS A 202 -1.39 -3.01 18.50
N ARG A 203 -2.65 -3.20 18.91
CA ARG A 203 -3.47 -4.35 18.53
C ARG A 203 -3.63 -4.44 17.01
N LEU A 204 -3.96 -3.33 16.36
CA LEU A 204 -4.09 -3.26 14.89
C LEU A 204 -2.79 -3.55 14.16
N MET A 205 -1.65 -3.07 14.68
CA MET A 205 -0.35 -3.44 14.11
C MET A 205 -0.12 -4.95 14.23
N ALA A 206 -0.44 -5.54 15.38
CA ALA A 206 -0.32 -6.99 15.57
C ALA A 206 -1.22 -7.76 14.61
N GLU A 207 -2.48 -7.34 14.43
CA GLU A 207 -3.42 -7.95 13.48
C GLU A 207 -2.88 -7.90 12.05
N VAL A 208 -2.42 -6.74 11.56
CA VAL A 208 -1.87 -6.65 10.20
C VAL A 208 -0.61 -7.51 10.05
N LEU A 209 0.28 -7.53 11.05
CA LEU A 209 1.52 -8.32 10.96
C LEU A 209 1.27 -9.84 11.04
N GLN A 210 0.24 -10.28 11.77
CA GLN A 210 -0.05 -11.70 11.99
C GLN A 210 -1.04 -12.26 10.97
N LEU A 211 -2.08 -11.51 10.64
CA LEU A 211 -3.22 -11.96 9.81
C LEU A 211 -3.05 -11.62 8.34
N SER A 212 -2.21 -10.63 7.99
CA SER A 212 -1.96 -10.33 6.58
C SER A 212 -1.24 -11.52 5.91
N PRO A 213 -1.78 -12.07 4.81
CA PRO A 213 -1.11 -13.11 4.05
C PRO A 213 0.06 -12.54 3.22
N PHE A 214 0.23 -11.22 3.20
CA PHE A 214 1.35 -10.55 2.55
C PHE A 214 2.39 -10.21 3.61
N ARG A 215 3.49 -10.99 3.63
CA ARG A 215 4.61 -10.71 4.52
C ARG A 215 5.27 -9.40 4.12
N LEU A 216 5.35 -8.47 5.08
CA LEU A 216 6.09 -7.23 4.91
C LEU A 216 7.59 -7.55 4.79
N PRO A 217 8.35 -6.81 3.96
CA PRO A 217 9.80 -6.87 4.01
C PRO A 217 10.32 -6.43 5.39
N ILE A 218 11.46 -6.98 5.80
CA ILE A 218 11.98 -6.86 7.16
C ILE A 218 12.19 -5.40 7.61
N GLU A 219 12.56 -4.51 6.69
CA GLU A 219 12.77 -3.09 6.99
C GLU A 219 11.46 -2.39 7.38
N TYR A 220 10.37 -2.70 6.66
CA TYR A 220 9.04 -2.17 6.91
C TYR A 220 8.47 -2.75 8.21
N GLU A 221 8.59 -4.08 8.39
CA GLU A 221 8.16 -4.77 9.61
C GLU A 221 8.83 -4.20 10.86
N ARG A 222 10.16 -4.07 10.87
CA ARG A 222 10.89 -3.44 11.99
C ARG A 222 10.38 -2.03 12.25
N ARG A 223 10.11 -1.25 11.21
CA ARG A 223 9.64 0.13 11.38
C ARG A 223 8.24 0.20 11.96
N VAL A 224 7.35 -0.71 11.58
CA VAL A 224 6.02 -0.88 12.19
C VAL A 224 6.17 -1.23 13.67
N LEU A 225 7.02 -2.21 14.02
CA LEU A 225 7.26 -2.61 15.41
C LEU A 225 7.82 -1.47 16.27
N VAL A 226 8.79 -0.70 15.77
CA VAL A 226 9.33 0.44 16.52
C VAL A 226 8.27 1.55 16.69
N LYS A 227 7.37 1.75 15.72
CA LYS A 227 6.24 2.69 15.89
C LYS A 227 5.25 2.20 16.94
N ALA A 228 4.93 0.90 16.93
CA ALA A 228 4.06 0.28 17.94
C ALA A 228 4.65 0.41 19.36
N GLU A 229 5.94 0.13 19.54
CA GLU A 229 6.61 0.26 20.84
C GLU A 229 6.64 1.71 21.34
N ARG A 230 6.92 2.67 20.45
CA ARG A 230 6.87 4.09 20.78
C ARG A 230 5.47 4.51 21.22
N MET A 231 4.44 4.06 20.50
CA MET A 231 3.05 4.35 20.85
C MET A 231 2.70 3.77 22.23
N ARG A 232 3.07 2.52 22.49
CA ARG A 232 2.90 1.87 23.79
C ARG A 232 3.56 2.67 24.92
N THR A 233 4.82 3.07 24.72
CA THR A 233 5.57 3.88 25.69
C THR A 233 4.89 5.22 25.95
N VAL A 234 4.47 5.94 24.90
CA VAL A 234 3.78 7.23 25.03
C VAL A 234 2.46 7.07 25.79
N GLN A 235 1.65 6.08 25.43
CA GLN A 235 0.37 5.84 26.12
C GLN A 235 0.56 5.43 27.58
N GLN A 236 1.56 4.60 27.88
CA GLN A 236 1.87 4.21 29.24
C GLN A 236 2.35 5.41 30.08
N ALA A 237 3.19 6.28 29.51
CA ALA A 237 3.59 7.52 30.17
C ALA A 237 2.36 8.39 30.45
N VAL A 238 1.53 8.67 29.43
CA VAL A 238 0.30 9.47 29.58
C VAL A 238 -0.61 8.92 30.68
N ARG A 239 -0.79 7.59 30.76
CA ARG A 239 -1.64 6.94 31.76
C ARG A 239 -1.05 6.91 33.16
N LYS A 240 0.26 6.66 33.30
CA LYS A 240 0.89 6.39 34.60
C LYS A 240 1.53 7.62 35.25
N SER A 241 1.97 8.61 34.46
CA SER A 241 2.78 9.72 34.98
C SER A 241 2.09 11.08 34.99
N LEU A 242 0.90 11.23 34.39
CA LEU A 242 0.19 12.49 34.36
C LEU A 242 -0.94 12.51 35.40
N THR A 243 -1.04 13.63 36.12
CA THR A 243 -2.24 13.95 36.90
C THR A 243 -3.42 14.29 35.98
N LYS A 244 -4.66 14.22 36.49
CA LYS A 244 -5.87 14.56 35.70
C LYS A 244 -5.80 15.94 35.04
N GLU A 245 -5.24 16.93 35.75
CA GLU A 245 -5.07 18.29 35.21
C GLU A 245 -4.01 18.35 34.10
N GLN A 246 -2.89 17.64 34.27
CA GLN A 246 -1.86 17.58 33.22
C GLN A 246 -2.34 16.80 31.99
N GLN A 247 -3.13 15.74 32.21
CA GLN A 247 -3.76 14.99 31.12
C GLN A 247 -4.71 15.89 30.32
N ARG A 248 -5.56 16.67 31.00
CA ARG A 248 -6.46 17.64 30.34
C ARG A 248 -5.68 18.66 29.51
N ARG A 249 -4.60 19.23 30.06
CA ARG A 249 -3.73 20.17 29.32
C ARG A 249 -3.09 19.52 28.10
N PHE A 250 -2.61 18.28 28.24
CA PHE A 250 -2.05 17.53 27.12
C PHE A 250 -3.09 17.28 26.02
N GLU A 251 -4.32 16.91 26.38
CA GLU A 251 -5.43 16.73 25.44
C GLU A 251 -5.77 18.05 24.73
N ASP A 252 -5.81 19.18 25.44
CA ASP A 252 -6.05 20.50 24.86
C ASP A 252 -4.94 20.91 23.87
N ASP A 253 -3.67 20.65 24.21
CA ASP A 253 -2.53 20.88 23.33
C ASP A 253 -2.55 19.99 22.09
N LEU A 254 -2.89 18.72 22.25
CA LEU A 254 -3.03 17.76 21.16
C LEU A 254 -4.17 18.19 20.21
N ASN A 255 -5.32 18.56 20.76
CA ASN A 255 -6.46 19.04 19.99
C ASN A 255 -6.14 20.34 19.22
N ARG A 256 -5.38 21.26 19.83
CA ARG A 256 -4.92 22.47 19.14
C ARG A 256 -4.00 22.10 17.98
N GLY A 257 -2.97 21.28 18.23
CA GLY A 257 -2.04 20.84 17.18
C GLY A 257 -2.74 20.10 16.03
N PHE A 258 -3.73 19.27 16.35
CA PHE A 258 -4.54 18.58 15.34
C PHE A 258 -5.36 19.55 14.48
N ARG A 259 -5.97 20.57 15.09
CA ARG A 259 -6.71 21.63 14.37
C ARG A 259 -5.79 22.42 13.44
N ASP A 260 -4.62 22.81 13.92
CA ASP A 260 -3.62 23.52 13.12
C ASP A 260 -3.16 22.64 11.95
N TRP A 261 -2.96 21.35 12.19
CA TRP A 261 -2.64 20.37 11.15
C TRP A 261 -3.76 20.24 10.12
N LEU A 262 -5.02 20.14 10.52
CA LEU A 262 -6.16 20.05 9.59
C LEU A 262 -6.28 21.29 8.68
N VAL A 263 -5.99 22.47 9.21
CA VAL A 263 -6.02 23.73 8.44
C VAL A 263 -4.85 23.79 7.46
N THR A 264 -3.63 23.51 7.93
CA THR A 264 -2.42 23.59 7.11
C THR A 264 -2.32 22.51 6.03
N SER A 265 -2.83 21.31 6.31
CA SER A 265 -2.90 20.22 5.33
C SER A 265 -4.04 20.34 4.32
N GLY A 266 -5.01 21.23 4.56
CA GLY A 266 -6.23 21.33 3.76
C GLY A 266 -7.26 20.21 3.99
N ASN A 267 -7.01 19.32 4.96
CA ASN A 267 -7.89 18.17 5.26
C ASN A 267 -9.17 18.55 6.02
N LEU A 268 -9.27 19.78 6.54
CA LEU A 268 -10.42 20.22 7.33
C LEU A 268 -11.76 19.99 6.62
N ARG A 269 -11.83 20.27 5.31
CA ARG A 269 -13.07 20.09 4.53
C ARG A 269 -13.51 18.63 4.49
N GLN A 270 -12.58 17.71 4.26
CA GLN A 270 -12.88 16.27 4.20
C GLN A 270 -13.44 15.75 5.54
N VAL A 271 -12.88 16.22 6.66
CA VAL A 271 -13.38 15.86 8.00
C VAL A 271 -14.79 16.40 8.24
N LEU A 272 -15.06 17.66 7.83
CA LEU A 272 -16.42 18.22 7.95
C LEU A 272 -17.43 17.47 7.08
N ASP A 273 -17.03 17.07 5.86
CA ASP A 273 -17.87 16.28 4.97
C ASP A 273 -18.17 14.89 5.57
N LEU A 274 -17.19 14.24 6.22
CA LEU A 274 -17.41 12.98 6.95
C LEU A 274 -18.46 13.13 8.06
N VAL A 275 -18.38 14.19 8.88
CA VAL A 275 -19.34 14.45 9.95
C VAL A 275 -20.75 14.66 9.39
N HIS A 276 -20.87 15.28 8.21
CA HIS A 276 -22.15 15.44 7.53
C HIS A 276 -22.70 14.12 7.00
N LEU A 277 -21.85 13.20 6.55
CA LEU A 277 -22.25 11.86 6.09
C LEU A 277 -22.74 10.99 7.24
N GLU A 278 -22.03 11.00 8.38
CA GLU A 278 -22.44 10.29 9.60
C GLU A 278 -23.82 10.75 10.07
N ARG A 279 -24.06 12.07 10.12
CA ARG A 279 -25.36 12.64 10.49
C ARG A 279 -26.50 12.29 9.52
N ARG A 280 -26.18 11.92 8.28
CA ARG A 280 -27.14 11.49 7.26
C ARG A 280 -27.43 9.99 7.30
N GLY A 281 -26.76 9.21 8.17
CA GLY A 281 -26.90 7.75 8.22
C GLY A 281 -26.42 7.07 6.93
N ALA A 282 -25.49 7.69 6.21
CA ALA A 282 -24.95 7.19 4.94
C ALA A 282 -23.68 6.32 5.12
N LEU A 283 -23.33 6.01 6.37
CA LEU A 283 -22.24 5.13 6.81
C LEU A 283 -22.83 4.13 7.79
#